data_AF-A0A441BQD4-F1
#
_entry.id   AF-A0A441BQD4-F1
#
_cell.length_a   1.000
_cell.length_b   1.000
_cell.length_c   1.000
_cell.angle_alpha   90.00
_cell.angle_beta   90.00
_cell.angle_gamma   90.00
#
_symmetry.space_group_name_H-M   'P 1'
#
loop_
_entity.id
_entity.type
_entity.pdbx_description
1 polymer ?
#
loop_
_entity_poly.entity_id
_entity_poly.type
_entity_poly.pdbx_seq_one_letter_code
_entity_poly.pdbx_strand_id
1 'polypeptide(L)'
;EHGALAYVECIGDDVPYGELTSFPRAVQAKDDEIVVFSWVVYESRQSRDAVMAKVMADPRLNGDLSTMPFDGKRMIFGGFQPFIEL
;
A
#
# COMPACT_ATOMS: atom_id res chain seq x y z
N GLU A 1 -8.93 4.46 -13.49
CA GLU A 1 -10.33 4.30 -13.96
C GLU A 1 -11.38 4.61 -12.90
N HIS A 2 -11.13 4.39 -11.60
CA HIS A 2 -12.18 4.51 -10.57
C HIS A 2 -12.19 5.82 -9.75
N GLY A 3 -11.24 6.73 -9.96
CA GLY A 3 -11.20 8.06 -9.30
C GLY A 3 -9.99 8.33 -8.39
N ALA A 4 -8.99 7.43 -8.35
CA ALA A 4 -7.70 7.74 -7.75
C ALA A 4 -6.96 8.80 -8.58
N LEU A 5 -6.34 9.77 -7.90
CA LEU A 5 -5.56 10.86 -8.52
C LEU A 5 -4.14 10.39 -8.86
N ALA A 6 -3.56 9.56 -8.01
CA ALA A 6 -2.27 8.93 -8.24
C ALA A 6 -2.22 7.56 -7.57
N TYR A 7 -1.44 6.66 -8.14
CA TYR A 7 -1.14 5.33 -7.59
C TYR A 7 0.35 5.13 -7.73
N VAL A 8 1.04 4.93 -6.59
CA VAL A 8 2.50 4.88 -6.56
C VAL A 8 2.93 3.63 -5.78
N GLU A 9 3.85 2.89 -6.37
CA GLU A 9 4.51 1.72 -5.79
C GLU A 9 6.02 1.95 -5.87
N CYS A 10 6.71 1.91 -4.74
CA CYS A 10 8.16 2.10 -4.66
C CYS A 10 8.82 0.83 -4.15
N ILE A 11 9.81 0.33 -4.88
CA ILE A 11 10.71 -0.72 -4.39
C ILE A 11 11.74 -0.06 -3.45
N GLY A 12 12.00 -0.68 -2.31
CA GLY A 12 13.00 -0.20 -1.36
C GLY A 12 14.41 -0.18 -1.97
N ASP A 13 14.99 1.01 -2.12
CA ASP A 13 16.34 1.21 -2.67
C ASP A 13 17.38 1.33 -1.54
N ASP A 14 17.23 2.36 -0.68
CA ASP A 14 18.05 2.55 0.52
C ASP A 14 17.17 2.50 1.78
N VAL A 15 16.96 1.27 2.28
CA VAL A 15 16.04 0.99 3.40
C VAL A 15 16.83 0.37 4.57
N PRO A 16 17.46 1.17 5.44
CA PRO A 16 18.36 0.67 6.46
C PRO A 16 17.63 -0.07 7.58
N TYR A 17 18.33 -1.03 8.19
CA TYR A 17 17.83 -1.79 9.32
C TYR A 17 18.22 -1.10 10.64
N GLY A 18 17.27 -0.45 11.29
CA GLY A 18 17.46 0.23 12.58
C GLY A 18 17.48 -0.71 13.78
N GLU A 19 17.89 -0.17 14.94
CA GLU A 19 17.95 -0.93 16.20
C GLU A 19 16.57 -1.14 16.84
N LEU A 20 15.77 -0.06 16.93
CA LEU A 20 14.44 -0.10 17.55
C LEU A 20 13.32 -0.27 16.52
N THR A 21 13.35 0.52 15.44
CA THR A 21 12.36 0.48 14.37
C THR A 21 13.01 0.66 13.00
N SER A 22 12.37 0.12 11.97
CA SER A 22 12.71 0.31 10.57
C SER A 22 11.55 -0.15 9.69
N PHE A 23 11.56 0.20 8.40
CA PHE A 23 10.54 -0.30 7.47
C PHE A 23 10.51 -1.84 7.37
N PRO A 24 11.66 -2.56 7.24
CA PRO A 24 11.64 -4.02 7.21
C PRO A 24 11.10 -4.60 8.52
N ARG A 25 11.41 -4.00 9.68
CA ARG A 25 10.83 -4.41 10.97
C ARG A 25 9.32 -4.18 11.03
N ALA A 26 8.82 -3.08 10.46
CA ALA A 26 7.41 -2.71 10.51
C ALA A 26 6.50 -3.76 9.82
N VAL A 27 7.01 -4.42 8.78
CA VAL A 27 6.31 -5.49 8.05
C VAL A 27 6.89 -6.87 8.33
N GLN A 28 7.77 -7.01 9.33
CA GLN A 28 8.45 -8.28 9.66
C GLN A 28 9.02 -8.97 8.41
N ALA A 29 9.73 -8.21 7.58
CA ALA A 29 10.34 -8.72 6.35
C ALA A 29 11.39 -9.80 6.68
N LYS A 30 11.43 -10.83 5.85
CA LYS A 30 12.46 -11.88 5.87
C LYS A 30 13.67 -11.44 5.05
N ASP A 31 14.77 -12.18 5.20
CA ASP A 31 16.04 -11.89 4.51
C ASP A 31 15.94 -11.99 2.97
N ASP A 32 14.95 -12.72 2.45
CA ASP A 32 14.67 -12.89 1.02
C ASP A 32 13.57 -11.95 0.48
N GLU A 33 13.12 -10.99 1.29
CA GLU A 33 12.04 -10.06 0.95
C GLU A 33 12.53 -8.61 0.88
N ILE A 34 11.90 -7.83 0.01
CA ILE A 34 12.14 -6.39 -0.15
C ILE A 34 10.91 -5.61 0.31
N VAL A 35 11.12 -4.46 0.95
CA VAL A 35 10.02 -3.57 1.32
C VAL A 35 9.49 -2.89 0.06
N VAL A 36 8.17 -2.89 -0.08
CA VAL A 36 7.46 -2.04 -1.03
C VAL A 36 6.71 -0.97 -0.25
N PHE A 37 6.87 0.29 -0.63
CA PHE A 37 6.13 1.40 -0.06
C PHE A 37 5.18 1.97 -1.10
N SER A 38 3.89 1.94 -0.82
CA SER A 38 2.87 2.35 -1.77
C SER A 38 1.79 3.21 -1.14
N TRP A 39 1.24 4.09 -1.98
CA TRP A 39 0.12 4.92 -1.59
C TRP A 39 -0.74 5.27 -2.80
N VAL A 40 -1.99 5.60 -2.49
CA VAL A 40 -2.96 6.05 -3.48
C VAL A 40 -3.49 7.40 -3.03
N VAL A 41 -3.42 8.37 -3.93
CA VAL A 41 -3.91 9.73 -3.66
C VAL A 41 -5.37 9.81 -4.10
N TYR A 42 -6.21 10.33 -3.21
CA TYR A 42 -7.63 10.56 -3.45
C TYR A 42 -7.98 12.00 -3.10
N GLU A 43 -8.99 12.54 -3.78
CA GLU A 43 -9.48 13.90 -3.54
C GLU A 43 -9.99 14.10 -2.10
N SER A 44 -10.63 13.08 -1.52
CA SER A 44 -11.17 13.11 -0.17
C SER A 44 -11.35 11.69 0.36
N ARG A 45 -11.61 11.56 1.67
CA ARG A 45 -11.97 10.27 2.28
C ARG A 45 -13.23 9.68 1.66
N GLN A 46 -14.24 10.52 1.37
CA GLN A 46 -15.49 10.09 0.73
C GLN A 46 -15.22 9.57 -0.68
N SER A 47 -14.37 10.27 -1.44
CA SER A 47 -13.93 9.81 -2.77
C SER A 47 -13.21 8.47 -2.69
N ARG A 48 -12.25 8.32 -1.76
CA ARG A 48 -11.57 7.03 -1.49
C ARG A 48 -12.56 5.91 -1.22
N ASP A 49 -13.54 6.12 -0.35
CA ASP A 49 -14.50 5.08 0.03
C ASP A 49 -15.36 4.65 -1.16
N ALA A 50 -15.79 5.60 -1.99
CA ALA A 50 -16.52 5.32 -3.23
C ALA A 50 -15.64 4.60 -4.27
N VAL A 51 -14.36 4.97 -4.39
CA VAL A 51 -13.41 4.29 -5.28
C VAL A 51 -13.15 2.86 -4.80
N MET A 52 -12.88 2.66 -3.51
CA MET A 52 -12.63 1.34 -2.93
C MET A 52 -13.82 0.41 -3.11
N ALA A 53 -15.05 0.90 -2.97
CA ALA A 53 -16.25 0.11 -3.25
C ALA A 53 -16.29 -0.39 -4.70
N LYS A 54 -15.92 0.44 -5.67
CA LYS A 54 -15.83 0.05 -7.09
C LYS A 54 -14.71 -0.93 -7.34
N VAL A 55 -13.54 -0.70 -6.74
CA VAL A 55 -12.35 -1.58 -6.83
C VAL A 55 -12.68 -2.97 -6.31
N MET A 56 -13.32 -3.07 -5.14
CA MET A 56 -13.73 -4.35 -4.55
C MET A 56 -14.84 -5.07 -5.34
N ALA A 57 -15.65 -4.32 -6.10
CA ALA A 57 -16.67 -4.89 -6.96
C ALA A 57 -16.14 -5.24 -8.38
N ASP A 58 -14.92 -4.85 -8.71
CA ASP A 58 -14.35 -5.05 -10.05
C ASP A 58 -13.91 -6.52 -10.22
N PRO A 59 -14.56 -7.29 -11.11
CA PRO A 59 -14.24 -8.71 -11.29
C PRO A 59 -12.81 -8.94 -11.81
N ARG A 60 -12.17 -7.93 -12.40
CA ARG A 60 -10.77 -8.01 -12.82
C ARG A 60 -9.81 -8.04 -11.64
N LEU A 61 -10.24 -7.53 -10.48
CA LEU A 61 -9.46 -7.44 -9.25
C LEU A 61 -9.82 -8.55 -8.25
N ASN A 62 -10.80 -9.41 -8.58
CA ASN A 62 -11.08 -10.66 -7.88
C ASN A 62 -10.02 -11.74 -8.20
N GLY A 63 -8.75 -11.35 -8.12
CA GLY A 63 -7.63 -12.27 -8.26
C GLY A 63 -7.59 -13.27 -7.11
N ASP A 64 -6.97 -14.42 -7.36
CA ASP A 64 -6.73 -15.39 -6.31
C ASP A 64 -5.74 -14.81 -5.30
N LEU A 65 -6.21 -14.54 -4.07
CA LEU A 65 -5.38 -14.01 -2.98
C LEU A 65 -4.16 -14.92 -2.68
N SER A 66 -4.22 -16.21 -3.04
CA SER A 66 -3.09 -17.14 -2.89
C SER A 66 -1.97 -16.91 -3.92
N THR A 67 -2.25 -16.16 -4.99
CA THR A 67 -1.27 -15.79 -6.02
C THR A 67 -0.61 -14.44 -5.79
N MET A 68 -0.92 -13.77 -4.67
CA MET A 68 -0.23 -12.53 -4.33
C MET A 68 1.28 -12.77 -4.20
N PRO A 69 2.11 -11.89 -4.79
CA PRO A 69 3.57 -12.02 -4.72
C PRO A 69 4.14 -11.62 -3.34
N PHE A 70 3.28 -11.39 -2.33
CA PHE A 70 3.65 -11.00 -0.99
C PHE A 70 2.69 -11.58 0.05
N ASP A 71 3.10 -11.58 1.32
CA ASP A 71 2.27 -12.07 2.43
C ASP A 71 1.34 -10.97 2.96
N GLY A 72 0.07 -11.02 2.56
CA GLY A 72 -0.95 -10.05 2.98
C GLY A 72 -1.19 -9.97 4.50
N LYS A 73 -0.78 -10.95 5.29
CA LYS A 73 -0.92 -10.90 6.77
C LYS A 73 0.04 -9.90 7.43
N ARG A 74 1.15 -9.60 6.76
CA ARG A 74 2.18 -8.67 7.23
C ARG A 74 2.06 -7.28 6.61
N MET A 75 1.15 -7.13 5.64
CA MET A 75 0.85 -5.83 5.04
C MET A 75 0.24 -4.89 6.08
N ILE A 76 0.83 -3.70 6.21
CA ILE A 76 0.29 -2.61 7.01
C ILE A 76 -0.41 -1.62 6.08
N PHE A 77 -1.60 -1.14 6.47
CA PHE A 77 -2.34 -0.16 5.69
C PHE A 77 -2.99 0.88 6.60
N GLY A 78 -3.18 2.09 6.08
CA GLY A 78 -3.78 3.20 6.80
C GLY A 78 -4.21 4.31 5.84
N GLY A 79 -5.15 5.15 6.30
CA GLY A 79 -5.56 6.35 5.59
C GLY A 79 -5.06 7.59 6.31
N PHE A 80 -4.45 8.51 5.56
CA PHE A 80 -3.86 9.73 6.11
C PHE A 80 -4.51 10.95 5.45
N GLN A 81 -4.47 12.10 6.14
CA GLN A 81 -4.81 13.40 5.57
C GLN A 81 -3.52 14.20 5.47
N PRO A 82 -3.18 14.78 4.30
CA PRO A 82 -1.98 15.60 4.17
C PRO A 82 -2.13 16.84 5.05
N PHE A 83 -1.16 17.06 5.92
CA PHE A 83 -1.06 18.31 6.69
C PHE A 83 -0.31 19.40 5.90
N ILE A 84 0.65 18.99 5.07
CA ILE A 84 1.46 19.84 4.19
C ILE A 84 1.65 19.08 2.88
N GLU A 85 1.51 19.78 1.75
CA GLU A 85 1.78 19.34 0.38
C GLU A 85 2.28 20.56 -0.41
N LEU A 86 3.24 20.38 -1.32
CA LEU A 86 3.88 21.45 -2.10
C LEU A 86 3.53 21.34 -3.59
#